data_AF-A0A087BDU4-F1
#
_entry.id   AF-A0A087BDU4-F1
#
_cell.length_a   1.000
_cell.length_b   1.000
_cell.length_c   1.000
_cell.angle_alpha   90.00
_cell.angle_beta   90.00
_cell.angle_gamma   90.00
#
_symmetry.space_group_name_H-M   'P 1'
#
loop_
_entity.id
_entity.type
_entity.pdbx_description
1 polymer ?
#
loop_
_entity_poly.entity_id
_entity_poly.type
_entity_poly.pdbx_seq_one_letter_code
_entity_poly.pdbx_strand_id
1 'polypeptide(L)'
;MVRFHHTNRPARDALAVTSLALAIASIVFVALELAGHAYLNRGVYHPLDALVMLALLYLAIPTVGCCIGAIVTGALALSRRMQRTHGI
;
A
#
# COMPACT_ATOMS: atom_id res chain seq x y z
N MET A 1 20.07 10.32 -36.95
CA MET A 1 20.13 10.40 -35.47
C MET A 1 18.72 10.22 -34.94
N VAL A 2 18.30 8.98 -34.65
CA VAL A 2 16.91 8.63 -34.34
C VAL A 2 16.68 8.77 -32.83
N ARG A 3 15.91 9.79 -32.44
CA ARG A 3 15.59 10.08 -31.05
C ARG A 3 14.46 9.13 -30.59
N PHE A 4 14.82 8.03 -29.93
CA PHE A 4 13.87 7.10 -29.32
C PHE A 4 13.16 7.75 -28.11
N HIS A 5 12.03 8.42 -28.36
CA HIS A 5 11.25 9.09 -27.31
C HIS A 5 10.05 8.26 -26.78
N HIS A 6 9.92 6.99 -27.15
CA HIS A 6 8.66 6.25 -27.02
C HIS A 6 8.53 5.20 -25.90
N THR A 7 9.54 4.96 -25.06
CA THR A 7 9.51 3.81 -24.12
C THR A 7 9.06 4.12 -22.68
N ASN A 8 8.90 5.39 -22.27
CA ASN A 8 8.65 5.73 -20.86
C ASN A 8 7.18 5.89 -20.44
N ARG A 9 6.21 5.84 -21.37
CA ARG A 9 4.77 5.88 -21.03
C ARG A 9 4.26 4.59 -20.34
N PRO A 10 4.50 3.37 -20.87
CA PRO A 10 3.94 2.16 -20.27
C PRO A 10 4.48 1.90 -18.85
N ALA A 11 5.75 2.22 -18.60
CA ALA A 11 6.34 2.10 -17.27
C ALA A 11 5.75 3.08 -16.25
N ARG A 12 5.30 4.26 -16.70
CA ARG A 12 4.65 5.26 -15.85
C ARG A 12 3.24 4.86 -15.47
N ASP A 13 2.49 4.33 -16.43
CA ASP A 13 1.11 3.88 -16.21
C ASP A 13 1.09 2.63 -15.33
N ALA A 14 2.04 1.69 -15.55
CA ALA A 14 2.23 0.54 -14.69
C ALA A 14 2.56 0.93 -13.24
N LEU A 15 3.45 1.90 -13.02
CA LEU A 15 3.78 2.42 -11.69
C LEU A 15 2.60 3.13 -11.00
N ALA A 16 1.77 3.83 -11.77
CA ALA A 16 0.58 4.50 -11.23
C ALA A 16 -0.49 3.48 -10.82
N VAL A 17 -0.72 2.46 -11.64
CA VAL A 17 -1.68 1.38 -11.36
C VAL A 17 -1.23 0.53 -10.17
N THR A 18 0.06 0.18 -10.09
CA THR A 18 0.57 -0.58 -8.94
C THR A 18 0.50 0.22 -7.66
N SER A 19 0.85 1.52 -7.68
CA SER A 19 0.72 2.41 -6.52
C SER A 19 -0.72 2.52 -6.03
N LEU A 20 -1.68 2.67 -6.95
CA LEU A 20 -3.11 2.72 -6.61
C LEU A 20 -3.59 1.38 -6.02
N ALA A 21 -3.20 0.26 -6.63
CA ALA A 21 -3.55 -1.07 -6.13
C ALA A 21 -2.97 -1.33 -4.73
N LEU A 22 -1.72 -0.93 -4.48
CA LEU A 22 -1.06 -1.00 -3.18
C LEU A 22 -1.76 -0.14 -2.13
N ALA A 23 -2.20 1.07 -2.50
CA ALA A 23 -2.95 1.94 -1.61
C ALA A 23 -4.36 1.40 -1.28
N ILE A 24 -5.05 0.83 -2.26
CA ILE A 24 -6.34 0.17 -2.02
C ILE A 24 -6.15 -1.05 -1.11
N ALA A 25 -5.14 -1.88 -1.38
CA ALA A 25 -4.82 -3.04 -0.57
C ALA A 25 -4.51 -2.64 0.89
N SER A 26 -3.70 -1.60 1.11
CA SER A 26 -3.40 -1.14 2.47
C SER A 26 -4.64 -0.64 3.21
N ILE A 27 -5.54 0.09 2.54
CA ILE A 27 -6.81 0.53 3.14
C ILE A 27 -7.67 -0.68 3.55
N VAL A 28 -7.78 -1.69 2.69
CA VAL A 28 -8.55 -2.91 2.99
C VAL A 28 -7.96 -3.65 4.19
N PHE A 29 -6.64 -3.81 4.23
CA PHE A 29 -5.97 -4.46 5.35
C PHE A 29 -6.17 -3.72 6.68
N VAL A 30 -6.02 -2.39 6.68
CA VAL A 30 -6.27 -1.56 7.87
C VAL A 30 -7.73 -1.66 8.32
N ALA A 31 -8.68 -1.68 7.39
CA ALA A 31 -10.11 -1.82 7.72
C ALA A 31 -10.41 -3.19 8.38
N LEU A 32 -9.79 -4.26 7.89
CA LEU A 32 -9.89 -5.59 8.48
C LEU A 32 -9.27 -5.64 9.87
N GLU A 33 -8.11 -5.00 10.07
CA GLU A 33 -7.48 -4.90 11.38
C GLU A 33 -8.37 -4.17 12.38
N LEU A 34 -8.94 -3.03 11.97
CA LEU A 34 -9.86 -2.25 12.80
C LEU A 34 -11.12 -3.05 13.17
N ALA A 35 -11.68 -3.78 12.21
CA ALA A 35 -12.85 -4.63 12.43
C ALA A 35 -12.55 -5.78 13.41
N GLY A 36 -11.38 -6.43 13.29
CA GLY A 36 -10.95 -7.45 14.24
C GLY A 36 -10.73 -6.89 15.64
N HIS A 37 -10.12 -5.70 15.77
CA HIS A 37 -9.99 -5.03 17.06
C HIS A 37 -11.34 -4.64 17.68
N ALA A 38 -12.28 -4.13 16.87
CA ALA A 38 -13.63 -3.82 17.33
C ALA A 38 -14.36 -5.09 17.80
N TYR A 39 -14.19 -6.21 17.10
CA TYR A 39 -14.73 -7.51 17.51
C TYR A 39 -14.15 -7.98 18.85
N LEU A 40 -12.84 -7.86 19.05
CA LEU A 40 -12.19 -8.23 20.31
C LEU A 40 -12.60 -7.32 21.48
N ASN A 41 -12.96 -6.06 21.22
CA ASN A 41 -13.33 -5.10 22.25
C ASN A 41 -14.79 -5.17 22.71
N ARG A 42 -15.52 -6.25 22.37
CA ARG A 42 -16.93 -6.44 22.76
C ARG A 42 -17.16 -6.79 24.24
N GLY A 43 -16.09 -6.93 25.04
CA GLY A 43 -16.16 -7.20 26.48
C GLY A 43 -16.55 -8.63 26.87
N VAL A 44 -16.74 -9.53 25.90
CA VAL A 44 -17.07 -10.94 26.11
C VAL A 44 -15.98 -11.79 25.43
N TYR A 45 -15.28 -12.59 26.23
CA TYR A 45 -14.22 -13.47 25.75
C TYR A 45 -14.81 -14.78 25.20
N HIS A 46 -14.43 -15.12 23.97
CA HIS A 46 -14.74 -16.37 23.29
C HIS A 46 -13.44 -17.08 22.89
N PRO A 47 -13.37 -18.42 22.90
CA PRO A 47 -12.16 -19.14 22.45
C PRO A 47 -11.76 -18.82 21.00
N LEU A 48 -12.72 -18.35 20.17
CA LEU A 48 -12.46 -17.89 18.80
C LEU A 48 -11.69 -16.56 18.75
N ASP A 49 -11.67 -15.78 19.84
CA ASP A 49 -10.94 -14.51 19.90
C ASP A 49 -9.42 -14.71 19.76
N ALA A 50 -8.91 -15.85 20.21
CA ALA A 50 -7.50 -16.23 20.00
C ALA A 50 -7.16 -16.42 18.51
N LEU A 51 -8.09 -16.99 17.72
CA LEU A 51 -7.92 -17.10 16.27
C LEU A 51 -7.97 -15.73 15.59
N VAL A 52 -8.84 -14.84 16.07
CA VAL A 52 -8.91 -13.46 15.56
C VAL A 52 -7.63 -12.70 15.87
N MET A 53 -7.08 -12.81 17.09
CA MET A 53 -5.77 -12.22 17.42
C MET A 53 -4.65 -12.78 16.55
N LEU A 54 -4.61 -14.09 16.33
CA LEU A 54 -3.60 -14.70 15.46
C LEU A 54 -3.74 -14.19 14.02
N ALA A 55 -4.97 -14.10 13.51
CA ALA A 55 -5.25 -13.59 12.18
C ALA A 55 -4.80 -12.12 12.03
N LEU A 56 -5.09 -11.26 13.02
CA LEU A 56 -4.63 -9.88 13.06
C LEU A 56 -3.09 -9.79 13.04
N LEU A 57 -2.41 -10.62 13.83
CA LEU A 57 -0.95 -10.66 13.88
C LEU A 57 -0.34 -11.07 12.53
N TYR A 58 -0.91 -12.07 11.86
CA TYR A 58 -0.46 -12.48 10.53
C TYR A 58 -0.79 -11.45 9.46
N LEU A 59 -1.90 -10.72 9.60
CA LEU A 59 -2.32 -9.67 8.67
C LEU A 59 -1.42 -8.44 8.75
N ALA A 60 -0.85 -8.14 9.93
CA ALA A 60 0.04 -6.99 10.12
C ALA A 60 1.25 -6.98 9.16
N ILE A 61 1.83 -8.16 8.85
CA ILE A 61 3.00 -8.28 7.98
C ILE A 61 2.72 -7.77 6.55
N PRO A 62 1.71 -8.28 5.82
CA PRO A 62 1.36 -7.77 4.49
C PRO A 62 0.86 -6.32 4.52
N THR A 63 0.17 -5.88 5.59
CA THR A 63 -0.26 -4.48 5.76
C THR A 63 0.94 -3.54 5.73
N VAL A 64 1.96 -3.82 6.54
CA VAL A 64 3.19 -3.01 6.62
C VAL A 64 3.94 -3.03 5.28
N GLY A 65 4.05 -4.19 4.63
CA GLY A 65 4.68 -4.31 3.32
C GLY A 65 3.99 -3.45 2.25
N CYS A 66 2.65 -3.45 2.22
CA CYS A 66 1.89 -2.64 1.29
C CYS A 66 2.03 -1.14 1.56
N CYS A 67 2.03 -0.73 2.84
CA CYS A 67 2.25 0.65 3.24
C CYS A 67 3.63 1.15 2.81
N ILE A 68 4.70 0.39 3.06
CA ILE A 68 6.06 0.75 2.66
C ILE A 68 6.14 0.84 1.12
N GLY A 69 5.58 -0.13 0.40
CA GLY A 69 5.55 -0.13 -1.06
C GLY A 69 4.83 1.09 -1.65
N ALA A 70 3.70 1.48 -1.07
CA ALA A 70 2.95 2.67 -1.45
C ALA A 70 3.75 3.95 -1.19
N ILE A 71 4.40 4.06 -0.02
CA ILE A 71 5.23 5.23 0.35
C ILE A 71 6.43 5.36 -0.59
N VAL A 72 7.17 4.28 -0.83
CA VAL A 72 8.35 4.28 -1.71
C VAL A 72 7.95 4.65 -3.14
N THR A 73 6.87 4.07 -3.66
CA THR A 73 6.39 4.36 -5.02
C THR A 73 5.89 5.80 -5.14
N GLY A 74 5.18 6.30 -4.13
CA GLY A 74 4.75 7.70 -4.04
C GLY A 74 5.91 8.68 -3.98
N ALA A 75 6.92 8.41 -3.15
CA ALA A 75 8.13 9.23 -3.03
C ALA A 75 8.91 9.27 -4.34
N LEU A 76 9.09 8.13 -5.02
CA LEU A 76 9.73 8.07 -6.34
C LEU A 76 8.95 8.86 -7.39
N ALA A 77 7.63 8.81 -7.36
CA ALA A 77 6.78 9.60 -8.25
C ALA A 77 6.91 11.10 -7.98
N LEU A 78 7.03 11.51 -6.72
CA LEU A 78 7.21 12.91 -6.32
C LEU A 78 8.58 13.46 -6.70
N SER A 79 9.66 12.71 -6.43
CA SER A 79 11.03 13.10 -6.80
C SER A 79 11.18 13.32 -8.31
N ARG A 80 10.54 12.45 -9.13
CA ARG A 80 10.50 12.63 -10.59
C ARG A 80 9.72 13.87 -11.05
N ARG A 81 8.73 14.33 -10.26
CA ARG A 81 8.02 15.59 -10.53
C ARG A 81 8.88 16.80 -10.17
N MET A 82 9.57 16.77 -9.04
CA MET A 82 10.45 17.88 -8.62
C MET A 82 11.65 18.08 -9.56
N GLN A 83 12.24 17.00 -10.07
CA GLN A 83 13.32 17.07 -11.07
C GLN A 83 12.88 17.72 -12.38
N ARG A 84 11.60 17.57 -12.77
CA ARG A 84 11.06 18.24 -13.97
C ARG A 84 10.76 19.72 -13.77
N THR A 85 10.59 20.19 -12.53
CA THR A 85 10.31 21.60 -12.24
C THR A 85 11.56 22.40 -11.92
N HIS A 86 12.65 21.76 -11.47
CA HIS A 86 13.93 22.42 -11.14
C HIS A 86 15.07 22.11 -12.13
N GLY A 87 14.86 21.19 -13.08
CA GLY A 87 15.77 20.97 -14.19
C GLY A 87 15.42 21.89 -15.36
N ILE A 88 16.18 22.98 -15.48
CA ILE A 88 16.55 23.75 -16.70
C ILE A 88 15.61 23.65 -17.91
#